data_AF-A0A947K6B5-F1
#
_entry.id   AF-A0A947K6B5-F1
#
_cell.length_a   1.000
_cell.length_b   1.000
_cell.length_c   1.000
_cell.angle_alpha   90.00
_cell.angle_beta   90.00
_cell.angle_gamma   90.00
#
_symmetry.space_group_name_H-M   'P 1'
#
loop_
_entity.id
_entity.type
_entity.pdbx_description
1 polymer ?
#
loop_
_entity_poly.entity_id
_entity_poly.type
_entity_poly.pdbx_seq_one_letter_code
_entity_poly.pdbx_strand_id
1 'polypeptide(L)'
;MVARLFFSSLDNRLHGKANAVMEFLMSIHNSRKHCGDLFCGKCGIAREILENISDSDKQIIHEILSSISIYELTDFGVFEPLIHRIDAKGYISVFQRAAKEINSGNIRDIDFFLHMTRSRLRKKFENFIENFPDILRRGTELAITTKDYSLVETVILILEEEAQKYPELISTAREYAQNDQQMQRVLYNTLRRIRPEMRNFAGKTN
;
A
#
# COMPACT_ATOMS: atom_id res chain seq x y z
N MET A 1 -24.83 8.72 5.55
CA MET A 1 -25.04 8.29 4.15
C MET A 1 -23.69 8.04 3.47
N VAL A 2 -22.81 7.20 4.06
CA VAL A 2 -21.43 6.98 3.57
C VAL A 2 -21.09 5.49 3.42
N ALA A 3 -21.82 4.57 4.08
CA ALA A 3 -21.51 3.14 4.05
C ALA A 3 -21.81 2.41 2.72
N ARG A 4 -22.56 3.00 1.79
CA ARG A 4 -23.19 2.24 0.68
C ARG A 4 -22.36 2.00 -0.58
N LEU A 5 -21.11 2.49 -0.65
CA LEU A 5 -20.35 2.46 -1.92
C LEU A 5 -18.96 1.82 -1.81
N PHE A 6 -18.63 1.13 -0.71
CA PHE A 6 -17.25 0.67 -0.51
C PHE A 6 -16.87 -0.59 -1.28
N PHE A 7 -17.80 -1.38 -1.79
CA PHE A 7 -17.43 -2.59 -2.52
C PHE A 7 -18.27 -2.64 -3.78
N SER A 8 -17.63 -2.71 -4.95
CA SER A 8 -18.32 -2.90 -6.23
C SER A 8 -17.87 -4.15 -6.99
N SER A 9 -16.81 -4.83 -6.52
CA SER A 9 -16.16 -5.96 -7.20
C SER A 9 -16.20 -7.29 -6.44
N LEU A 10 -16.61 -7.30 -5.17
CA LEU A 10 -16.77 -8.52 -4.36
C LEU A 10 -17.87 -9.46 -4.93
N ASP A 11 -17.85 -10.75 -4.62
CA ASP A 11 -19.02 -11.62 -4.82
C ASP A 11 -20.23 -11.03 -4.08
N ASN A 12 -21.45 -11.08 -4.63
CA ASN A 12 -22.67 -10.60 -3.97
C ASN A 12 -22.86 -11.15 -2.54
N ARG A 13 -22.39 -12.38 -2.24
CA ARG A 13 -22.43 -12.97 -0.89
C ARG A 13 -21.39 -12.36 0.05
N LEU A 14 -20.21 -12.04 -0.46
CA LEU A 14 -19.13 -11.43 0.30
C LEU A 14 -19.34 -9.93 0.48
N HIS A 15 -19.98 -9.26 -0.49
CA HIS A 15 -20.46 -7.88 -0.37
C HIS A 15 -21.34 -7.69 0.87
N GLY A 16 -22.32 -8.58 1.09
CA GLY A 16 -23.20 -8.50 2.25
C GLY A 16 -22.43 -8.59 3.57
N LYS A 17 -21.45 -9.50 3.65
CA LYS A 17 -20.61 -9.71 4.83
C LYS A 17 -19.60 -8.57 5.06
N ALA A 18 -18.93 -8.10 4.00
CA ALA A 18 -17.99 -6.99 4.07
C ALA A 18 -18.70 -5.68 4.43
N ASN A 19 -19.89 -5.43 3.87
CA ASN A 19 -20.74 -4.33 4.28
C ASN A 19 -21.16 -4.47 5.75
N ALA A 20 -21.55 -5.66 6.22
CA ALA A 20 -21.92 -5.85 7.63
C ALA A 20 -20.73 -5.58 8.58
N VAL A 21 -19.52 -6.04 8.25
CA VAL A 21 -18.31 -5.74 9.04
C VAL A 21 -18.01 -4.24 9.00
N MET A 22 -18.07 -3.60 7.84
CA MET A 22 -17.83 -2.16 7.73
C MET A 22 -18.91 -1.34 8.43
N GLU A 23 -20.17 -1.74 8.37
CA GLU A 23 -21.27 -1.14 9.11
C GLU A 23 -21.08 -1.29 10.61
N PHE A 24 -20.61 -2.46 11.08
CA PHE A 24 -20.23 -2.66 12.48
C PHE A 24 -19.10 -1.71 12.90
N LEU A 25 -18.00 -1.69 12.17
CA LEU A 25 -16.85 -0.82 12.43
C LEU A 25 -17.24 0.67 12.41
N MET A 26 -18.08 1.07 11.44
CA MET A 26 -18.62 2.41 11.34
C MET A 26 -19.60 2.74 12.46
N SER A 27 -20.41 1.79 12.93
CA SER A 27 -21.35 2.02 14.02
C SER A 27 -20.62 2.35 15.33
N ILE A 28 -19.54 1.61 15.63
CA ILE A 28 -18.68 1.89 16.78
C ILE A 28 -18.02 3.26 16.62
N HIS A 29 -17.44 3.55 15.44
CA HIS A 29 -16.80 4.83 15.17
C HIS A 29 -17.78 6.02 15.32
N ASN A 30 -18.97 5.91 14.73
CA ASN A 30 -19.99 6.97 14.74
C ASN A 30 -20.68 7.17 16.09
N SER A 31 -20.68 6.15 16.96
CA SER A 31 -21.24 6.26 18.31
C SER A 31 -20.47 7.28 19.18
N ARG A 32 -19.20 7.56 18.85
CA ARG A 32 -18.33 8.50 19.55
C ARG A 32 -18.27 9.83 18.79
N LYS A 33 -19.36 10.61 18.84
CA LYS A 33 -19.59 11.91 18.16
C LYS A 33 -18.52 13.01 18.35
N HIS A 34 -17.48 12.78 19.15
CA HIS A 34 -16.54 13.82 19.58
C HIS A 34 -15.11 13.65 19.04
N CYS A 35 -14.79 12.55 18.35
CA CYS A 35 -13.47 12.39 17.73
C CYS A 35 -13.57 11.67 16.39
N GLY A 36 -13.28 12.40 15.30
CA GLY A 36 -13.27 11.84 13.95
C GLY A 36 -12.04 10.98 13.62
N ASP A 37 -11.14 10.75 14.58
CA ASP A 37 -9.91 9.98 14.36
C ASP A 37 -10.01 8.60 15.04
N LEU A 38 -9.99 7.55 14.21
CA LEU A 38 -10.05 6.14 14.63
C LEU A 38 -8.91 5.76 15.58
N PHE A 39 -7.72 6.36 15.40
CA PHE A 39 -6.51 6.05 16.16
C PHE A 39 -6.19 7.10 17.22
N CYS A 40 -7.16 7.94 17.60
CA CYS A 40 -6.98 8.93 18.64
C CYS A 40 -6.56 8.28 19.97
N GLY A 41 -5.37 8.61 20.46
CA GLY A 41 -4.84 8.08 21.73
C GLY A 41 -5.65 8.49 22.97
N LYS A 42 -6.50 9.51 22.87
CA LYS A 42 -7.40 9.94 23.96
C LYS A 42 -8.73 9.21 23.96
N CYS A 43 -9.32 8.99 22.78
CA CYS A 43 -10.63 8.36 22.65
C CYS A 43 -10.55 6.83 22.57
N GLY A 44 -9.42 6.27 22.14
CA GLY A 44 -9.16 4.83 22.22
C GLY A 44 -10.06 3.95 21.35
N ILE A 45 -10.75 4.50 20.33
CA ILE A 45 -11.76 3.78 19.52
C ILE A 45 -11.16 2.50 18.92
N ALA A 46 -9.99 2.58 18.27
CA ALA A 46 -9.33 1.39 17.73
C ALA A 46 -9.01 0.33 18.80
N ARG A 47 -8.65 0.74 20.03
CA ARG A 47 -8.40 -0.20 21.14
C ARG A 47 -9.69 -0.88 21.57
N GLU A 48 -10.75 -0.10 21.73
CA GLU A 48 -12.08 -0.60 22.10
C GLU A 48 -12.59 -1.61 21.07
N ILE A 49 -12.45 -1.34 19.76
CA ILE A 49 -12.82 -2.31 18.73
C ILE A 49 -12.00 -3.60 18.86
N LEU A 50 -10.68 -3.50 19.03
CA LEU A 50 -9.82 -4.68 19.17
C LEU A 50 -10.14 -5.52 20.42
N GLU A 51 -10.57 -4.88 21.50
CA GLU A 51 -10.94 -5.54 22.76
C GLU A 51 -12.33 -6.18 22.71
N ASN A 52 -13.26 -5.63 21.91
CA ASN A 52 -14.67 -6.06 21.89
C ASN A 52 -15.09 -6.81 20.63
N ILE A 53 -14.22 -6.92 19.62
CA ILE A 53 -14.54 -7.65 18.40
C ILE A 53 -14.74 -9.15 18.69
N SER A 54 -15.89 -9.70 18.28
CA SER A 54 -16.22 -11.10 18.53
C SER A 54 -15.39 -12.03 17.66
N ASP A 55 -15.22 -13.28 18.08
CA ASP A 55 -14.52 -14.27 17.26
C ASP A 55 -15.26 -14.58 15.94
N SER A 56 -16.60 -14.44 15.94
CA SER A 56 -17.41 -14.52 14.72
C SER A 56 -17.04 -13.41 13.73
N ASP A 57 -16.87 -12.17 14.20
CA ASP A 57 -16.48 -11.04 13.34
C ASP A 57 -15.05 -11.20 12.81
N LYS A 58 -14.13 -11.70 13.64
CA LYS A 58 -12.76 -12.05 13.21
C LYS A 58 -12.79 -13.10 12.11
N GLN A 59 -13.63 -14.12 12.24
CA GLN A 59 -13.78 -15.16 11.22
C GLN A 59 -14.35 -14.60 9.91
N ILE A 60 -15.33 -13.70 9.99
CA ILE A 60 -15.87 -13.03 8.79
C ILE A 60 -14.77 -12.19 8.12
N ILE A 61 -13.98 -11.44 8.89
CA ILE A 61 -12.84 -10.68 8.37
C ILE A 61 -11.84 -11.61 7.68
N HIS A 62 -11.52 -12.74 8.30
CA HIS A 62 -10.64 -13.75 7.70
C HIS A 62 -11.18 -14.25 6.35
N GLU A 63 -12.46 -14.64 6.28
CA GLU A 63 -13.11 -15.10 5.05
C GLU A 63 -13.06 -14.04 3.93
N ILE A 64 -13.28 -12.77 4.28
CA ILE A 64 -13.17 -11.66 3.34
C ILE A 64 -11.71 -11.53 2.87
N LEU A 65 -10.74 -11.48 3.78
CA LEU A 65 -9.32 -11.39 3.44
C LEU A 65 -8.81 -12.58 2.61
N SER A 66 -9.42 -13.76 2.74
CA SER A 66 -9.11 -14.94 1.92
C SER A 66 -9.63 -14.85 0.48
N SER A 67 -10.59 -13.97 0.20
CA SER A 67 -11.32 -13.92 -1.08
C SER A 67 -11.08 -12.64 -1.88
N ILE A 68 -10.70 -11.55 -1.23
CA ILE A 68 -10.45 -10.28 -1.93
C ILE A 68 -9.12 -10.25 -2.67
N SER A 69 -9.07 -9.39 -3.68
CA SER A 69 -7.85 -8.94 -4.36
C SER A 69 -7.14 -7.84 -3.57
N ILE A 70 -5.89 -7.53 -3.97
CA ILE A 70 -5.13 -6.41 -3.43
C ILE A 70 -5.76 -5.05 -3.78
N TYR A 71 -6.53 -4.96 -4.87
CA TYR A 71 -7.26 -3.74 -5.25
C TYR A 71 -8.39 -3.45 -4.27
N GLU A 72 -9.19 -4.47 -3.96
CA GLU A 72 -10.31 -4.39 -3.00
C GLU A 72 -9.85 -4.15 -1.56
N LEU A 73 -8.60 -4.48 -1.23
CA LEU A 73 -8.04 -4.14 0.08
C LEU A 73 -8.04 -2.62 0.33
N THR A 74 -7.98 -1.80 -0.72
CA THR A 74 -8.02 -0.33 -0.59
C THR A 74 -9.38 0.19 -0.11
N ASP A 75 -10.44 -0.58 -0.32
CA ASP A 75 -11.81 -0.21 0.03
C ASP A 75 -12.04 -0.14 1.55
N PHE A 76 -11.19 -0.80 2.35
CA PHE A 76 -11.23 -0.66 3.81
C PHE A 76 -10.84 0.73 4.29
N GLY A 77 -10.15 1.52 3.47
CA GLY A 77 -9.80 2.92 3.76
C GLY A 77 -9.15 3.08 5.15
N VAL A 78 -9.74 3.95 5.98
CA VAL A 78 -9.22 4.25 7.33
C VAL A 78 -9.22 3.05 8.28
N PHE A 79 -10.00 2.00 7.99
CA PHE A 79 -10.06 0.78 8.80
C PHE A 79 -9.00 -0.25 8.39
N GLU A 80 -8.33 -0.10 7.25
CA GLU A 80 -7.30 -1.02 6.78
C GLU A 80 -6.24 -1.35 7.86
N PRO A 81 -5.68 -0.38 8.61
CA PRO A 81 -4.70 -0.70 9.65
C PRO A 81 -5.30 -1.45 10.85
N LEU A 82 -6.61 -1.34 11.08
CA LEU A 82 -7.33 -2.09 12.10
C LEU A 82 -7.56 -3.54 11.65
N ILE A 83 -7.95 -3.74 10.39
CA ILE A 83 -8.09 -5.07 9.77
C ILE A 83 -6.76 -5.84 9.86
N HIS A 84 -5.64 -5.20 9.55
CA HIS A 84 -4.30 -5.79 9.71
C HIS A 84 -4.01 -6.22 11.16
N ARG A 85 -4.49 -5.49 12.17
CA ARG A 85 -4.29 -5.87 13.59
C ARG A 85 -5.21 -7.01 14.02
N ILE A 86 -6.40 -7.10 13.45
CA ILE A 86 -7.37 -8.15 13.75
C ILE A 86 -6.91 -9.49 13.17
N ASP A 87 -6.51 -9.49 11.90
CA ASP A 87 -6.02 -10.69 11.21
C ASP A 87 -4.81 -10.38 10.34
N ALA A 88 -3.63 -10.36 10.97
CA ALA A 88 -2.38 -10.11 10.28
C ALA A 88 -2.05 -11.18 9.24
N LYS A 89 -2.42 -12.43 9.48
CA LYS A 89 -2.11 -13.54 8.56
C LYS A 89 -2.99 -13.45 7.31
N GLY A 90 -4.29 -13.25 7.48
CA GLY A 90 -5.21 -13.02 6.37
C GLY A 90 -4.80 -11.80 5.56
N TYR A 91 -4.44 -10.70 6.22
CA TYR A 91 -4.02 -9.48 5.56
C TYR A 91 -2.76 -9.68 4.69
N ILE A 92 -1.72 -10.32 5.23
CA ILE A 92 -0.51 -10.66 4.47
C ILE A 92 -0.82 -11.62 3.31
N SER A 93 -1.76 -12.56 3.50
CA SER A 93 -2.12 -13.53 2.47
C SER A 93 -2.67 -12.87 1.20
N VAL A 94 -3.30 -11.69 1.30
CA VAL A 94 -3.77 -10.91 0.13
C VAL A 94 -2.59 -10.56 -0.78
N PHE A 95 -1.48 -10.08 -0.21
CA PHE A 95 -0.28 -9.75 -0.98
C PHE A 95 0.41 -10.98 -1.54
N GLN A 96 0.43 -12.08 -0.79
CA GLN A 96 1.01 -13.35 -1.25
C GLN A 96 0.26 -13.90 -2.45
N ARG A 97 -1.08 -13.83 -2.46
CA ARG A 97 -1.90 -14.23 -3.62
C ARG A 97 -1.68 -13.29 -4.79
N ALA A 98 -1.75 -11.97 -4.56
CA ALA A 98 -1.51 -10.97 -5.59
C ALA A 98 -0.16 -11.16 -6.28
N ALA A 99 0.90 -11.49 -5.52
CA ALA A 99 2.21 -11.74 -6.08
C ALA A 99 2.25 -12.98 -7.00
N LYS A 100 1.43 -14.00 -6.74
CA LYS A 100 1.34 -15.22 -7.59
C LYS A 100 0.53 -14.99 -8.86
N GLU A 101 -0.45 -14.09 -8.80
CA GLU A 101 -1.43 -13.85 -9.85
C GLU A 101 -1.08 -12.63 -10.72
N ILE A 102 -0.03 -11.88 -10.35
CA ILE A 102 0.34 -10.63 -11.03
C ILE A 102 0.68 -10.86 -12.50
N ASN A 103 0.09 -10.05 -13.37
CA ASN A 103 0.44 -10.03 -14.78
C ASN A 103 1.76 -9.28 -14.96
N SER A 104 2.87 -10.03 -15.08
CA SER A 104 4.22 -9.48 -15.22
C SER A 104 4.49 -8.74 -16.54
N GLY A 105 3.54 -8.79 -17.49
CA GLY A 105 3.55 -7.99 -18.72
C GLY A 105 2.85 -6.63 -18.59
N ASN A 106 2.06 -6.41 -17.52
CA ASN A 106 1.32 -5.19 -17.31
C ASN A 106 2.05 -4.27 -16.31
N ILE A 107 2.55 -3.13 -16.81
CA ILE A 107 3.26 -2.11 -16.02
C ILE A 107 2.40 -1.62 -14.86
N ARG A 108 1.09 -1.43 -15.07
CA ARG A 108 0.19 -0.90 -14.03
C ARG A 108 -0.03 -1.90 -12.90
N ASP A 109 -0.12 -3.19 -13.22
CA ASP A 109 -0.26 -4.23 -12.19
C ASP A 109 1.00 -4.33 -11.33
N ILE A 110 2.19 -4.30 -11.97
CA ILE A 110 3.48 -4.30 -11.27
C ILE A 110 3.63 -3.06 -10.38
N ASP A 111 3.41 -1.87 -10.94
CA ASP A 111 3.54 -0.61 -10.21
C ASP A 111 2.59 -0.59 -9.00
N PHE A 112 1.32 -0.95 -9.22
CA PHE A 112 0.34 -1.03 -8.15
C PHE A 112 0.77 -2.00 -7.05
N PHE A 113 1.15 -3.24 -7.41
CA PHE A 113 1.58 -4.24 -6.44
C PHE A 113 2.81 -3.77 -5.63
N LEU A 114 3.83 -3.23 -6.30
CA LEU A 114 5.05 -2.75 -5.67
C LEU A 114 4.74 -1.58 -4.73
N HIS A 115 3.96 -0.61 -5.18
CA HIS A 115 3.53 0.54 -4.38
C HIS A 115 2.75 0.09 -3.13
N MET A 116 1.74 -0.76 -3.32
CA MET A 116 0.89 -1.27 -2.25
C MET A 116 1.70 -2.04 -1.21
N THR A 117 2.59 -2.92 -1.66
CA THR A 117 3.47 -3.73 -0.80
C THR A 117 4.39 -2.85 0.04
N ARG A 118 5.06 -1.88 -0.59
CA ARG A 118 5.92 -0.92 0.11
C ARG A 118 5.15 -0.13 1.16
N SER A 119 3.99 0.42 0.78
CA SER A 119 3.20 1.30 1.65
C SER A 119 2.67 0.58 2.88
N ARG A 120 2.37 -0.72 2.77
CA ARG A 120 1.61 -1.47 3.78
C ARG A 120 2.45 -2.43 4.61
N LEU A 121 3.41 -3.11 4.00
CA LEU A 121 4.19 -4.17 4.66
C LEU A 121 5.54 -3.68 5.22
N ARG A 122 5.89 -2.39 5.03
CA ARG A 122 7.18 -1.79 5.44
C ARG A 122 8.38 -2.60 4.93
N LYS A 123 9.58 -2.37 5.47
CA LYS A 123 10.84 -2.99 5.01
C LYS A 123 11.00 -4.50 5.25
N LYS A 124 9.93 -5.24 5.55
CA LYS A 124 9.99 -6.69 5.84
C LYS A 124 9.18 -7.54 4.86
N PHE A 125 8.69 -6.98 3.75
CA PHE A 125 7.90 -7.73 2.75
C PHE A 125 8.66 -8.91 2.14
N GLU A 126 9.99 -8.85 2.03
CA GLU A 126 10.82 -9.93 1.47
C GLU A 126 10.68 -11.24 2.27
N ASN A 127 10.41 -11.13 3.57
CA ASN A 127 10.21 -12.29 4.44
C ASN A 127 8.82 -12.91 4.29
N PHE A 128 7.88 -12.21 3.64
CA PHE A 128 6.49 -12.63 3.54
C PHE A 128 6.07 -12.99 2.12
N ILE A 129 6.77 -12.47 1.10
CA ILE A 129 6.43 -12.64 -0.30
C ILE A 129 7.66 -13.21 -1.03
N GLU A 130 7.66 -14.53 -1.22
CA GLU A 130 8.79 -15.29 -1.75
C GLU A 130 9.29 -14.79 -3.12
N ASN A 131 8.37 -14.47 -4.03
CA ASN A 131 8.71 -14.02 -5.38
C ASN A 131 8.83 -12.49 -5.52
N PHE A 132 8.83 -11.74 -4.42
CA PHE A 132 8.98 -10.29 -4.46
C PHE A 132 10.28 -9.82 -5.15
N PRO A 133 11.46 -10.43 -4.91
CA PRO A 133 12.69 -10.02 -5.59
C PRO A 133 12.60 -10.12 -7.11
N ASP A 134 11.93 -11.14 -7.64
CA ASP A 134 11.73 -11.30 -9.08
C ASP A 134 10.77 -10.26 -9.65
N ILE A 135 9.68 -9.94 -8.93
CA ILE A 135 8.74 -8.90 -9.33
C ILE A 135 9.43 -7.53 -9.32
N LEU A 136 10.23 -7.22 -8.29
CA LEU A 136 10.98 -5.97 -8.21
C LEU A 136 12.02 -5.86 -9.32
N ARG A 137 12.75 -6.94 -9.62
CA ARG A 137 13.71 -7.00 -10.73
C ARG A 137 12.99 -6.70 -12.05
N ARG A 138 11.85 -7.35 -12.29
CA ARG A 138 11.04 -7.11 -13.50
C ARG A 138 10.50 -5.69 -13.58
N GLY A 139 10.01 -5.14 -12.46
CA GLY A 139 9.56 -3.75 -12.37
C GLY A 139 10.70 -2.77 -12.66
N THR A 140 11.91 -3.06 -12.20
CA THR A 140 13.11 -2.25 -12.49
C THR A 140 13.44 -2.26 -13.98
N GLU A 141 13.46 -3.44 -14.62
CA GLU A 141 13.66 -3.56 -16.07
C GLU A 141 12.61 -2.78 -16.86
N LEU A 142 11.34 -2.88 -16.47
CA LEU A 142 10.25 -2.15 -17.12
C LEU A 142 10.36 -0.64 -16.89
N ALA A 143 10.71 -0.19 -15.69
CA ALA A 143 10.92 1.23 -15.37
C ALA A 143 11.99 1.85 -16.28
N ILE A 144 13.12 1.14 -16.47
CA ILE A 144 14.24 1.62 -17.30
C ILE A 144 13.84 1.65 -18.78
N THR A 145 13.22 0.59 -19.28
CA THR A 145 12.92 0.44 -20.71
C THR A 145 11.77 1.32 -21.19
N THR A 146 10.70 1.39 -20.39
CA THR A 146 9.48 2.12 -20.75
C THR A 146 9.52 3.57 -20.30
N LYS A 147 10.40 3.88 -19.33
CA LYS A 147 10.45 5.15 -18.63
C LYS A 147 9.12 5.53 -17.99
N ASP A 148 8.22 4.61 -17.65
CA ASP A 148 6.95 5.00 -16.98
C ASP A 148 7.23 5.73 -15.66
N TYR A 149 6.76 6.97 -15.55
CA TYR A 149 7.07 7.87 -14.43
C TYR A 149 6.72 7.25 -13.07
N SER A 150 5.51 6.68 -12.97
CA SER A 150 4.98 6.13 -11.72
C SER A 150 5.80 4.93 -11.28
N LEU A 151 6.09 4.02 -12.21
CA LEU A 151 6.93 2.86 -11.92
C LEU A 151 8.37 3.24 -11.56
N VAL A 152 8.97 4.25 -12.23
CA VAL A 152 10.29 4.78 -11.88
C VAL A 152 10.31 5.31 -10.45
N GLU A 153 9.33 6.11 -10.05
CA GLU A 153 9.19 6.61 -8.68
C GLU A 153 9.06 5.44 -7.68
N THR A 154 8.14 4.51 -7.94
CA THR A 154 7.89 3.35 -7.08
C THR A 154 9.15 2.50 -6.89
N VAL A 155 9.87 2.16 -7.96
CA VAL A 155 11.06 1.32 -7.89
C VAL A 155 12.19 2.02 -7.13
N ILE A 156 12.43 3.31 -7.35
CA ILE A 156 13.43 4.08 -6.58
C ILE A 156 13.10 4.08 -5.10
N LEU A 157 11.82 4.28 -4.77
CA LEU A 157 11.36 4.32 -3.40
C LEU A 157 11.44 2.95 -2.68
N ILE A 158 11.46 1.84 -3.43
CA ILE A 158 11.64 0.49 -2.89
C ILE A 158 13.11 0.13 -2.75
N LEU A 159 13.91 0.35 -3.81
CA LEU A 159 15.34 0.06 -3.79
C LEU A 159 16.09 0.96 -2.81
N GLU A 160 15.57 2.15 -2.54
CA GLU A 160 16.20 3.15 -1.70
C GLU A 160 17.66 3.41 -2.12
N GLU A 161 18.61 3.14 -1.22
CA GLU A 161 20.05 3.26 -1.43
C GLU A 161 20.58 2.32 -2.51
N GLU A 162 19.93 1.17 -2.72
CA GLU A 162 20.29 0.17 -3.74
C GLU A 162 20.00 0.65 -5.17
N ALA A 163 19.19 1.70 -5.35
CA ALA A 163 18.91 2.27 -6.66
C ALA A 163 20.18 2.77 -7.38
N GLN A 164 21.25 3.06 -6.63
CA GLN A 164 22.55 3.43 -7.21
C GLN A 164 23.16 2.34 -8.11
N LYS A 165 22.77 1.08 -7.92
CA LYS A 165 23.20 -0.06 -8.75
C LYS A 165 22.60 -0.03 -10.16
N TYR A 166 21.65 0.87 -10.41
CA TYR A 166 20.92 1.02 -11.67
C TYR A 166 21.08 2.45 -12.24
N PRO A 167 22.23 2.78 -12.85
CA PRO A 167 22.51 4.13 -13.35
C PRO A 167 21.46 4.67 -14.33
N GLU A 168 20.89 3.82 -15.18
CA GLU A 168 19.87 4.17 -16.17
C GLU A 168 18.55 4.58 -15.50
N LEU A 169 18.18 3.90 -14.41
CA LEU A 169 17.02 4.26 -13.59
C LEU A 169 17.22 5.64 -12.97
N ILE A 170 18.40 5.89 -12.37
CA ILE A 170 18.72 7.19 -11.78
C ILE A 170 18.77 8.29 -12.85
N SER A 171 19.33 8.00 -14.03
CA SER A 171 19.34 8.96 -15.14
C SER A 171 17.93 9.37 -15.53
N THR A 172 17.04 8.39 -15.72
CA THR A 172 15.63 8.63 -16.07
C THR A 172 14.93 9.47 -15.00
N ALA A 173 15.11 9.15 -13.72
CA ALA A 173 14.52 9.94 -12.64
C ALA A 173 15.09 11.36 -12.56
N ARG A 174 16.38 11.56 -12.86
CA ARG A 174 16.98 12.90 -12.94
C ARG A 174 16.39 13.73 -14.08
N GLU A 175 16.10 13.12 -15.23
CA GLU A 175 15.40 13.78 -16.33
C GLU A 175 14.04 14.31 -15.86
N TYR A 176 13.25 13.48 -15.15
CA TYR A 176 11.99 13.91 -14.56
C TYR A 176 12.14 15.00 -13.50
N ALA A 177 13.12 14.87 -12.60
CA ALA A 177 13.38 15.84 -11.54
C ALA A 177 13.80 17.23 -12.05
N GLN A 178 14.12 17.41 -13.34
CA GLN A 178 14.37 18.76 -13.88
C GLN A 178 13.12 19.64 -13.80
N ASN A 179 11.94 19.05 -13.99
CA ASN A 179 10.67 19.78 -14.10
C ASN A 179 9.62 19.33 -13.07
N ASP A 180 9.86 18.23 -12.34
CA ASP A 180 8.91 17.67 -11.39
C ASP A 180 9.42 17.73 -9.93
N GLN A 181 8.70 18.47 -9.08
CA GLN A 181 9.05 18.63 -7.66
C GLN A 181 8.88 17.34 -6.84
N GLN A 182 7.96 16.46 -7.22
CA GLN A 182 7.76 15.18 -6.55
C GLN A 182 8.97 14.28 -6.77
N MET A 183 9.43 14.13 -8.01
CA MET A 183 10.63 13.36 -8.33
C MET A 183 11.89 13.98 -7.71
N GLN A 184 11.99 15.31 -7.65
CA GLN A 184 13.07 15.98 -6.89
C GLN A 184 13.09 15.52 -5.42
N ARG A 185 11.92 15.50 -4.76
CA ARG A 185 11.79 15.03 -3.37
C ARG A 185 12.14 13.55 -3.23
N VAL A 186 11.73 12.72 -4.17
CA VAL A 186 12.06 11.28 -4.21
C VAL A 186 13.58 11.11 -4.25
N LEU A 187 14.26 11.70 -5.24
CA LEU A 187 15.72 11.58 -5.37
C LEU A 187 16.46 12.14 -4.15
N TYR A 188 16.03 13.30 -3.65
CA TYR A 188 16.64 13.91 -2.47
C TYR A 188 16.49 13.01 -1.23
N ASN A 189 15.26 12.58 -0.91
CA ASN A 189 15.00 11.80 0.30
C ASN A 189 15.66 10.42 0.25
N THR A 190 15.70 9.82 -0.93
CA THR A 190 16.24 8.47 -1.12
C THR A 190 17.76 8.44 -1.20
N LEU A 191 18.39 9.39 -1.93
CA LEU A 191 19.79 9.24 -2.34
C LEU A 191 20.75 10.29 -1.75
N ARG A 192 20.28 11.35 -1.07
CA ARG A 192 21.14 12.46 -0.56
C ARG A 192 22.29 12.02 0.34
N ARG A 193 22.19 10.85 0.98
CA ARG A 193 23.22 10.32 1.89
C ARG A 193 24.39 9.72 1.12
N ILE A 194 24.12 9.15 -0.05
CA ILE A 194 25.10 8.39 -0.84
C ILE A 194 25.57 9.18 -2.07
N ARG A 195 24.70 10.01 -2.64
CA ARG A 195 24.98 10.83 -3.83
C ARG A 195 24.88 12.30 -3.46
N PRO A 196 25.99 12.97 -3.07
CA PRO A 196 25.98 14.38 -2.66
C PRO A 196 25.35 15.31 -3.69
N GLU A 197 25.44 15.00 -4.99
CA GLU A 197 24.83 15.76 -6.08
C GLU A 197 23.29 15.80 -5.98
N MET A 198 22.67 14.81 -5.34
CA MET A 198 21.21 14.77 -5.13
C MET A 198 20.74 15.82 -4.11
N ARG A 199 21.66 16.39 -3.31
CA ARG A 199 21.35 17.51 -2.41
C ARG A 199 20.91 18.76 -3.16
N ASN A 200 21.29 18.89 -4.43
CA ASN A 200 20.88 20.01 -5.29
C ASN A 200 19.39 19.95 -5.67
N PHE A 201 18.72 18.83 -5.43
CA PHE A 201 17.27 18.68 -5.58
C PHE A 201 16.50 19.04 -4.30
N ALA A 202 17.17 19.56 -3.26
CA ALA A 202 16.50 20.11 -2.09
C ALA A 202 15.65 21.32 -2.53
N GLY A 203 14.34 21.09 -2.66
CA GLY A 203 13.29 22.07 -2.90
C GLY A 203 13.73 23.40 -3.50
N LYS A 204 13.69 23.51 -4.85
CA LYS A 204 13.44 24.82 -5.45
C LYS A 204 12.01 25.21 -5.09
N THR A 205 11.86 25.86 -3.93
CA THR A 205 10.64 26.59 -3.58
C THR A 205 10.45 27.67 -4.62
N ASN A 206 9.51 27.45 -5.54
CA ASN A 206 8.82 28.57 -6.17
C ASN A 206 7.86 29.17 -5.14
#